data_AF-A0A822XTR6-F1
#
_entry.id   AF-A0A822XTR6-F1
#
_cell.length_a   1.000
_cell.length_b   1.000
_cell.length_c   1.000
_cell.angle_alpha   90.00
_cell.angle_beta   90.00
_cell.angle_gamma   90.00
#
_symmetry.space_group_name_H-M   'P 1'
#
loop_
_entity.id
_entity.type
_entity.pdbx_description
1 polymer ?
#
loop_
_entity_poly.entity_id
_entity_poly.type
_entity_poly.pdbx_seq_one_letter_code
_entity_poly.pdbx_strand_id
1 'polypeptide(L)'
;MVLSSFGAHSELSEMASWLQKMKDFNIPFSIRTYNSSCPTITSLLKDLKSVPLSIEDLKERLQKDEILSVEQLIGYSVLVDPLKWCPSEGKLDLHGMHLATAYLIMLQWVQVLRSRFSAGSWVIPTEFRVICGSEKHSSVRGESPVKALVKQMMVQMRSPVKIDPTNVGCFVGRGKAVRDWLRSGREREEREREREKCEGTGIIV
;
A
#
# COMPACT_ATOMS: atom_id res chain seq x y z
N MET A 1 -19.67 -12.84 -2.24
CA MET A 1 -18.73 -12.51 -3.33
C MET A 1 -17.77 -13.69 -3.45
N VAL A 2 -17.62 -14.30 -4.64
CA VAL A 2 -16.95 -15.61 -4.78
C VAL A 2 -15.46 -15.54 -4.42
N LEU A 3 -14.76 -14.47 -4.80
CA LEU A 3 -13.32 -14.30 -4.51
C LEU A 3 -12.99 -14.17 -3.01
N SER A 4 -13.83 -13.47 -2.23
CA SER A 4 -13.64 -13.37 -0.79
C SER A 4 -13.84 -14.72 -0.08
N SER A 5 -14.66 -15.61 -0.65
CA SER A 5 -14.87 -16.96 -0.12
C SER A 5 -13.63 -17.83 -0.32
N PHE A 6 -12.98 -17.78 -1.49
CA PHE A 6 -11.72 -18.49 -1.70
C PHE A 6 -10.63 -18.06 -0.70
N GLY A 7 -10.48 -16.75 -0.47
CA GLY A 7 -9.57 -16.25 0.55
C GLY A 7 -9.94 -16.73 1.97
N ALA A 8 -11.22 -16.77 2.31
CA ALA A 8 -11.67 -17.23 3.63
C ALA A 8 -11.43 -18.74 3.86
N HIS A 9 -11.42 -19.54 2.79
CA HIS A 9 -11.13 -20.98 2.83
C HIS A 9 -9.67 -21.32 2.51
N SER A 10 -8.78 -20.32 2.42
CA SER A 10 -7.37 -20.50 2.06
C SER A 10 -7.13 -21.14 0.68
N GLU A 11 -8.10 -21.05 -0.22
CA GLU A 11 -8.03 -21.56 -1.60
C GLU A 11 -7.39 -20.51 -2.53
N LEU A 12 -6.17 -20.10 -2.21
CA LEU A 12 -5.49 -18.98 -2.87
C LEU A 12 -5.13 -19.27 -4.33
N SER A 13 -4.82 -20.52 -4.67
CA SER A 13 -4.58 -20.94 -6.06
C SER A 13 -5.83 -20.79 -6.94
N GLU A 14 -7.00 -21.15 -6.41
CA GLU A 14 -8.29 -20.94 -7.11
C GLU A 14 -8.61 -19.45 -7.23
N MET A 15 -8.37 -18.68 -6.15
CA MET A 15 -8.51 -17.23 -6.20
C MET A 15 -7.65 -16.60 -7.29
N ALA A 16 -6.36 -16.98 -7.39
CA ALA A 16 -5.44 -16.48 -8.41
C ALA A 16 -5.89 -16.88 -9.83
N SER A 17 -6.34 -18.12 -10.03
CA SER A 17 -6.92 -18.60 -11.29
C SER A 17 -8.14 -17.78 -11.72
N TRP A 18 -9.05 -17.48 -10.79
CA TRP A 18 -10.20 -16.62 -11.06
C TRP A 18 -9.81 -15.17 -11.35
N LEU A 19 -8.85 -14.60 -10.62
CA LEU A 19 -8.32 -13.26 -10.89
C LEU A 19 -7.70 -13.17 -12.29
N GLN A 20 -6.92 -14.18 -12.68
CA GLN A 20 -6.34 -14.25 -14.02
C GLN A 20 -7.42 -14.33 -15.10
N LYS A 21 -8.42 -15.22 -14.94
CA LYS A 21 -9.55 -15.29 -15.88
C LYS A 21 -10.29 -13.97 -16.01
N MET A 22 -10.58 -13.30 -14.89
CA MET A 22 -11.24 -11.99 -14.92
C MET A 22 -10.40 -10.95 -15.67
N LYS A 23 -9.08 -10.99 -15.54
CA LYS A 23 -8.15 -10.16 -16.31
C LYS A 23 -8.19 -10.48 -17.80
N ASP A 24 -8.16 -11.75 -18.17
CA ASP A 24 -8.21 -12.17 -19.57
C ASP A 24 -9.54 -11.76 -20.25
N PHE A 25 -10.63 -11.72 -19.49
CA PHE A 25 -11.95 -11.27 -19.96
C PHE A 25 -12.22 -9.77 -19.75
N ASN A 26 -11.23 -8.99 -19.29
CA ASN A 26 -11.35 -7.55 -19.03
C ASN A 26 -12.52 -7.19 -18.07
N ILE A 27 -12.82 -8.07 -17.11
CA ILE A 27 -13.87 -7.87 -16.11
C ILE A 27 -13.29 -7.09 -14.93
N PRO A 28 -13.73 -5.83 -14.69
CA PRO A 28 -13.15 -4.99 -13.66
C PRO A 28 -13.40 -5.56 -12.26
N PHE A 29 -12.46 -5.30 -11.35
CA PHE A 29 -12.63 -5.57 -9.93
C PHE A 29 -13.37 -4.43 -9.23
N SER A 30 -14.12 -4.77 -8.17
CA SER A 30 -14.57 -3.77 -7.21
C SER A 30 -13.56 -3.66 -6.06
N ILE A 31 -13.50 -2.52 -5.37
CA ILE A 31 -12.70 -2.37 -4.14
C ILE A 31 -13.05 -3.45 -3.09
N ARG A 32 -14.31 -3.92 -3.08
CA ARG A 32 -14.75 -5.02 -2.22
C ARG A 32 -14.20 -6.39 -2.63
N THR A 33 -13.83 -6.56 -3.89
CA THR A 33 -13.18 -7.76 -4.46
C THR A 33 -11.76 -7.93 -3.95
N TYR A 34 -11.12 -6.84 -3.53
CA TYR A 34 -9.76 -6.82 -2.99
C TYR A 34 -9.66 -7.34 -1.55
N ASN A 35 -10.77 -7.70 -0.92
CA ASN A 35 -10.78 -8.33 0.41
C ASN A 35 -10.29 -9.80 0.34
N SER A 36 -9.12 -10.01 -0.27
CA SER A 36 -8.41 -11.27 -0.22
C SER A 36 -7.87 -11.47 1.20
N SER A 37 -8.40 -12.48 1.87
CA SER A 37 -7.86 -12.96 3.15
C SER A 37 -6.53 -13.67 2.87
N CYS A 38 -5.44 -12.92 2.73
CA CYS A 38 -4.09 -13.48 2.83
C CYS A 38 -3.77 -13.59 4.32
N PRO A 39 -3.65 -14.81 4.89
CA PRO A 39 -3.42 -14.97 6.32
C PRO A 39 -2.13 -14.29 6.78
N THR A 40 -1.07 -14.30 5.96
CA THR A 40 0.20 -13.68 6.30
C THR A 40 0.07 -12.16 6.36
N ILE A 41 -0.58 -11.52 5.38
CA ILE A 41 -0.86 -10.08 5.39
C ILE A 41 -1.69 -9.71 6.62
N THR A 42 -2.73 -10.49 6.91
CA THR A 42 -3.58 -10.28 8.09
C THR A 42 -2.79 -10.40 9.39
N SER A 43 -1.83 -11.33 9.46
CA SER A 43 -0.94 -11.49 10.60
C SER A 43 0.01 -10.30 10.76
N LEU A 44 0.67 -9.86 9.67
CA LEU A 44 1.57 -8.71 9.65
C LEU A 44 0.85 -7.43 10.13
N LEU A 45 -0.40 -7.24 9.72
CA LEU A 45 -1.17 -6.04 10.07
C LEU A 45 -1.61 -5.99 11.55
N LYS A 46 -1.38 -7.04 12.34
CA LYS A 46 -1.54 -7.00 13.80
C LYS A 46 -0.45 -6.15 14.48
N ASP A 47 0.75 -6.12 13.91
CA ASP A 47 1.85 -5.26 14.36
C ASP A 47 2.26 -4.28 13.26
N LEU A 48 1.63 -3.10 13.26
CA LEU A 48 1.87 -2.07 12.27
C LEU A 48 3.31 -1.51 12.29
N LYS A 49 4.12 -1.78 13.31
CA LYS A 49 5.50 -1.26 13.41
C LYS A 49 6.51 -2.04 12.58
N SER A 50 6.17 -3.27 12.18
CA SER A 50 7.07 -4.19 11.49
C SER A 50 6.56 -4.60 10.10
N VAL A 51 5.54 -3.90 9.59
CA VAL A 51 4.98 -4.17 8.27
C VAL A 51 5.99 -3.81 7.17
N PRO A 52 6.13 -4.65 6.12
CA PRO A 52 6.90 -4.31 4.94
C PRO A 52 6.45 -2.96 4.32
N LEU A 53 7.39 -2.22 3.74
CA LEU A 53 7.12 -0.90 3.15
C LEU A 53 7.24 -0.89 1.62
N SER A 54 7.65 -2.01 1.03
CA SER A 54 7.66 -2.23 -0.41
C SER A 54 6.93 -3.53 -0.78
N ILE A 55 6.56 -3.65 -2.06
CA ILE A 55 5.95 -4.87 -2.60
C ILE A 55 6.97 -6.02 -2.58
N GLU A 56 8.23 -5.71 -2.82
CA GLU A 56 9.33 -6.65 -2.83
C GLU A 56 9.56 -7.25 -1.44
N ASP A 57 9.64 -6.41 -0.40
CA ASP A 57 9.81 -6.86 0.99
C ASP A 57 8.57 -7.62 1.49
N LEU A 58 7.38 -7.28 0.97
CA LEU A 58 6.18 -8.05 1.26
C LEU A 58 6.28 -9.46 0.67
N LYS A 59 6.69 -9.60 -0.59
CA LYS A 59 6.82 -10.90 -1.26
C LYS A 59 7.77 -11.85 -0.54
N GLU A 60 8.86 -11.33 0.05
CA GLU A 60 9.80 -12.13 0.84
C GLU A 60 9.18 -12.79 2.07
N ARG A 61 8.06 -12.25 2.59
CA ARG A 61 7.35 -12.80 3.76
C ARG A 61 6.16 -13.68 3.40
N LEU A 62 5.72 -13.66 2.15
CA LEU A 62 4.52 -14.36 1.70
C LEU A 62 4.82 -15.80 1.27
N GLN A 63 3.85 -16.68 1.43
CA GLN A 63 3.90 -18.02 0.85
C GLN A 63 3.74 -17.95 -0.68
N LYS A 64 4.20 -18.98 -1.40
CA LYS A 64 4.16 -19.01 -2.88
C LYS A 64 2.78 -18.70 -3.47
N ASP A 65 1.71 -19.25 -2.89
CA ASP A 65 0.34 -19.04 -3.38
C ASP A 65 -0.21 -17.64 -3.03
N GLU A 66 0.24 -17.06 -1.91
CA GLU A 66 -0.05 -15.67 -1.55
C GLU A 66 0.66 -14.69 -2.48
N ILE A 67 1.92 -14.98 -2.88
CA ILE A 67 2.66 -14.17 -3.86
C ILE A 67 1.88 -14.11 -5.17
N LEU A 68 1.46 -15.25 -5.70
CA LEU A 68 0.68 -15.30 -6.95
C LEU A 68 -0.60 -14.46 -6.85
N SER A 69 -1.32 -14.61 -5.75
CA SER A 69 -2.54 -13.84 -5.48
C SER A 69 -2.26 -12.33 -5.45
N VAL A 70 -1.22 -11.91 -4.72
CA VAL A 70 -0.82 -10.51 -4.59
C VAL A 70 -0.34 -9.94 -5.92
N GLU A 71 0.40 -10.71 -6.72
CA GLU A 71 0.83 -10.29 -8.07
C GLU A 71 -0.35 -10.09 -9.02
N GLN A 72 -1.36 -10.95 -8.97
CA GLN A 72 -2.57 -10.77 -9.77
C GLN A 72 -3.35 -9.52 -9.33
N LEU A 73 -3.41 -9.27 -8.02
CA LEU A 73 -4.06 -8.09 -7.45
C LEU A 73 -3.30 -6.78 -7.75
N ILE A 74 -1.97 -6.82 -7.79
CA ILE A 74 -1.12 -5.67 -8.16
C ILE A 74 -1.14 -5.43 -9.67
N GLY A 75 -1.12 -6.51 -10.46
CA GLY A 75 -1.07 -6.45 -11.92
C GLY A 75 -2.37 -5.95 -12.57
N TYR A 76 -3.39 -5.61 -11.78
CA TYR A 76 -4.64 -5.06 -12.25
C TYR A 76 -4.73 -3.56 -11.99
N SER A 77 -5.10 -2.81 -13.03
CA SER A 77 -5.19 -1.34 -13.01
C SER A 77 -6.29 -0.78 -12.10
N VAL A 78 -7.07 -1.61 -11.41
CA VAL A 78 -8.15 -1.16 -10.50
C VAL A 78 -7.59 -0.37 -9.32
N LEU A 79 -6.30 -0.49 -9.00
CA LEU A 79 -5.66 0.36 -8.00
C LEU A 79 -5.17 1.71 -8.54
N VAL A 80 -5.36 1.96 -9.83
CA VAL A 80 -5.23 3.28 -10.46
C VAL A 80 -6.52 4.10 -10.33
N ASP A 81 -7.69 3.49 -10.18
CA ASP A 81 -8.96 4.22 -10.03
C ASP A 81 -9.03 5.07 -8.74
N PRO A 82 -8.50 4.63 -7.57
CA PRO A 82 -8.33 5.49 -6.40
C PRO A 82 -7.33 6.63 -6.61
N LEU A 83 -6.44 6.53 -7.61
CA LEU A 83 -5.40 7.51 -7.90
C LEU A 83 -5.92 8.59 -8.84
N LYS A 84 -6.57 9.61 -8.26
CA LYS A 84 -6.88 10.83 -9.02
C LYS A 84 -5.62 11.67 -9.13
N TRP A 85 -5.23 11.98 -10.37
CA TRP A 85 -4.01 12.72 -10.66
C TRP A 85 -4.28 13.95 -11.51
N CYS A 86 -3.93 15.13 -11.00
CA CYS A 86 -3.85 16.37 -11.77
C CYS A 86 -2.70 17.25 -11.26
N PRO A 87 -2.31 18.32 -11.99
CA PRO A 87 -1.22 19.20 -11.58
C PRO A 87 -1.40 19.84 -10.20
N SER A 88 -2.64 20.02 -9.74
CA SER A 88 -2.92 20.57 -8.40
C SER A 88 -2.90 19.50 -7.31
N GLU A 89 -3.47 18.32 -7.57
CA GLU A 89 -3.72 17.30 -6.56
C GLU A 89 -3.44 15.87 -7.04
N GLY A 90 -2.67 15.13 -6.24
CA GLY A 90 -2.55 13.67 -6.30
C GLY A 90 -3.31 13.07 -5.12
N LYS A 91 -4.48 12.50 -5.35
CA LYS A 91 -5.38 12.01 -4.29
C LYS A 91 -5.47 10.50 -4.30
N LEU A 92 -5.39 9.91 -3.12
CA LEU A 92 -5.67 8.51 -2.82
C LEU A 92 -6.82 8.43 -1.81
N ASP A 93 -7.90 7.74 -2.16
CA ASP A 93 -9.04 7.54 -1.27
C ASP A 93 -9.11 6.08 -0.78
N LEU A 94 -8.91 5.89 0.52
CA LEU A 94 -8.93 4.61 1.22
C LEU A 94 -10.14 4.47 2.15
N HIS A 95 -11.07 5.43 2.12
CA HIS A 95 -12.20 5.43 3.03
C HIS A 95 -13.08 4.18 2.83
N GLY A 96 -13.39 3.49 3.93
CA GLY A 96 -14.25 2.30 3.92
C GLY A 96 -13.58 1.05 3.34
N MET A 97 -12.27 1.09 3.09
CA MET A 97 -11.52 -0.09 2.67
C MET A 97 -11.20 -1.01 3.84
N HIS A 98 -11.10 -2.31 3.55
CA HIS A 98 -10.54 -3.27 4.50
C HIS A 98 -9.05 -3.00 4.72
N LEU A 99 -8.53 -3.33 5.91
CA LEU A 99 -7.17 -2.98 6.31
C LEU A 99 -6.10 -3.57 5.37
N ALA A 100 -6.24 -4.84 4.97
CA ALA A 100 -5.32 -5.50 4.03
C ALA A 100 -5.34 -4.86 2.64
N THR A 101 -6.52 -4.47 2.18
CA THR A 101 -6.71 -3.74 0.92
C THR A 101 -6.02 -2.38 0.95
N ALA A 102 -6.25 -1.61 2.02
CA ALA A 102 -5.63 -0.31 2.19
C ALA A 102 -4.10 -0.41 2.23
N TYR A 103 -3.55 -1.44 2.87
CA TYR A 103 -2.12 -1.70 2.93
C TYR A 103 -1.50 -1.95 1.55
N LEU A 104 -2.06 -2.88 0.79
CA LEU A 104 -1.56 -3.20 -0.56
C LEU A 104 -1.67 -2.00 -1.51
N ILE A 105 -2.76 -1.24 -1.43
CA ILE A 105 -2.94 -0.02 -2.22
C ILE A 105 -1.90 1.05 -1.84
N MET A 106 -1.61 1.20 -0.54
CA MET A 106 -0.57 2.12 -0.07
C MET A 106 0.81 1.76 -0.63
N LEU A 107 1.20 0.49 -0.60
CA LEU A 107 2.47 0.02 -1.17
C LEU A 107 2.58 0.35 -2.66
N GLN A 108 1.52 0.03 -3.42
CA GLN A 108 1.48 0.32 -4.85
C GLN A 108 1.48 1.81 -5.15
N TRP A 109 0.75 2.60 -4.37
CA TRP A 109 0.68 4.04 -4.56
C TRP A 109 2.07 4.67 -4.43
N VAL A 110 2.82 4.32 -3.38
CA VAL A 110 4.20 4.80 -3.20
C VAL A 110 5.11 4.33 -4.35
N GLN A 111 4.99 3.06 -4.77
CA GLN A 111 5.76 2.53 -5.90
C GLN A 111 5.49 3.29 -7.20
N VAL A 112 4.22 3.55 -7.52
CA VAL A 112 3.80 4.31 -8.70
C VAL A 112 4.28 5.75 -8.63
N LEU A 113 4.16 6.41 -7.47
CA LEU A 113 4.68 7.75 -7.27
C LEU A 113 6.18 7.80 -7.56
N ARG A 114 6.97 6.94 -6.91
CA ARG A 114 8.43 6.93 -7.09
C ARG A 114 8.84 6.64 -8.53
N SER A 115 8.15 5.71 -9.20
CA SER A 115 8.38 5.38 -10.61
C SER A 115 8.13 6.60 -11.52
N ARG A 116 6.98 7.27 -11.38
CA ARG A 116 6.64 8.46 -12.17
C ARG A 116 7.62 9.62 -11.95
N PHE A 117 8.11 9.79 -10.73
CA PHE A 117 9.08 10.84 -10.39
C PHE A 117 10.48 10.55 -10.93
N SER A 118 10.88 9.29 -10.98
CA SER A 118 12.18 8.86 -11.51
C SER A 118 12.24 9.00 -13.04
N ALA A 119 11.12 8.76 -13.73
CA ALA A 119 11.03 8.88 -15.18
C ALA A 119 11.08 10.34 -15.70
N GLY A 120 10.96 11.33 -14.82
CA GLY A 120 11.00 12.75 -15.18
C GLY A 120 9.84 13.24 -16.08
N SER A 121 8.90 12.37 -16.43
CA SER A 121 7.92 12.60 -17.49
C SER A 121 6.56 13.11 -17.00
N TRP A 122 6.33 13.19 -15.68
CA TRP A 122 5.02 13.52 -15.11
C TRP A 122 5.02 14.85 -14.34
N VAL A 123 3.97 15.65 -14.55
CA VAL A 123 3.70 16.85 -13.75
C VAL A 123 3.47 16.42 -12.31
N ILE A 124 4.27 16.98 -11.41
CA ILE A 124 4.21 16.72 -9.97
C ILE A 124 3.06 17.54 -9.37
N PRO A 125 2.08 16.90 -8.73
CA PRO A 125 1.03 17.59 -8.00
C PRO A 125 1.61 18.55 -6.96
N THR A 126 1.00 19.71 -6.84
CA THR A 126 1.36 20.66 -5.78
C THR A 126 1.07 20.10 -4.38
N GLU A 127 0.08 19.21 -4.30
CA GLU A 127 -0.38 18.58 -3.08
C GLU A 127 -0.68 17.10 -3.30
N PHE A 128 -0.33 16.27 -2.30
CA PHE A 128 -0.74 14.88 -2.20
C PHE A 128 -1.70 14.73 -1.03
N ARG A 129 -2.80 13.99 -1.26
CA ARG A 129 -3.80 13.68 -0.24
C ARG A 129 -4.03 12.19 -0.10
N VAL A 130 -4.07 11.70 1.13
CA VAL A 130 -4.50 10.34 1.46
C VAL A 130 -5.70 10.41 2.39
N ILE A 131 -6.87 10.00 1.91
CA ILE A 131 -8.11 10.01 2.69
C ILE A 131 -8.29 8.63 3.31
N CYS A 132 -8.33 8.56 4.63
CA CYS A 132 -8.58 7.34 5.40
C CYS A 132 -10.02 7.29 5.96
N GLY A 133 -10.70 8.44 5.96
CA GLY A 133 -12.01 8.61 6.57
C GLY A 133 -11.97 9.20 7.98
N SER A 134 -13.07 9.85 8.36
CA SER A 134 -13.34 10.29 9.73
C SER A 134 -14.35 9.33 10.33
N GLU A 135 -13.89 8.30 11.04
CA GLU A 135 -14.76 7.25 11.55
C GLU A 135 -15.76 7.85 12.56
N LYS A 136 -17.03 7.99 12.13
CA LYS A 136 -18.14 8.48 12.97
C LYS A 136 -18.79 7.37 13.79
N HIS A 137 -18.44 6.11 13.51
CA HIS A 137 -19.06 4.90 14.06
C HIS A 137 -18.06 3.93 14.71
N SER A 138 -16.80 4.31 14.91
CA SER A 138 -15.87 3.49 15.69
C SER A 138 -16.19 3.54 17.18
N SER A 139 -15.98 2.42 17.86
CA SER A 139 -16.07 2.32 19.32
C SER A 139 -15.13 3.29 20.04
N VAL A 140 -14.06 3.73 19.37
CA VAL A 140 -13.13 4.76 19.83
C VAL A 140 -13.11 5.91 18.81
N ARG A 141 -13.56 7.09 19.24
CA ARG A 141 -13.65 8.30 18.39
C ARG A 141 -12.26 8.66 17.81
N GLY A 142 -12.10 8.53 16.49
CA GLY A 142 -10.92 9.02 15.76
C GLY A 142 -9.81 8.00 15.45
N GLU A 143 -9.99 6.73 15.80
CA GLU A 143 -9.02 5.65 15.56
C GLU A 143 -9.51 4.65 14.50
N SER A 144 -9.41 5.04 13.23
CA SER A 144 -9.59 4.10 12.12
C SER A 144 -8.37 3.20 11.97
N PRO A 145 -8.53 1.87 11.86
CA PRO A 145 -7.43 0.95 11.56
C PRO A 145 -6.66 1.36 10.30
N VAL A 146 -7.37 1.85 9.27
CA VAL A 146 -6.78 2.36 8.03
C VAL A 146 -5.95 3.62 8.30
N LYS A 147 -6.46 4.55 9.11
CA LYS A 147 -5.70 5.75 9.51
C LYS A 147 -4.46 5.40 10.32
N ALA A 148 -4.55 4.43 11.24
CA ALA A 148 -3.42 3.96 12.03
C ALA A 148 -2.34 3.34 11.15
N LEU A 149 -2.74 2.48 10.20
CA LEU A 149 -1.85 1.90 9.19
C LEU A 149 -1.14 2.99 8.38
N VAL A 150 -1.89 3.92 7.78
CA VAL A 150 -1.30 4.99 6.96
C VAL A 150 -0.35 5.84 7.79
N LYS A 151 -0.72 6.19 9.04
CA LYS A 151 0.17 6.93 9.95
C LYS A 151 1.49 6.19 10.17
N GLN A 152 1.42 4.90 10.49
CA GLN A 152 2.62 4.10 10.78
C GLN A 152 3.52 3.96 9.55
N MET A 153 2.93 3.65 8.39
CA MET A 153 3.66 3.57 7.12
C MET A 153 4.37 4.89 6.79
N MET A 154 3.67 6.03 6.92
CA MET A 154 4.27 7.35 6.66
C MET A 154 5.42 7.67 7.62
N VAL A 155 5.28 7.31 8.90
CA VAL A 155 6.35 7.49 9.89
C VAL A 155 7.58 6.64 9.56
N GLN A 156 7.39 5.36 9.26
CA GLN A 156 8.50 4.45 8.96
C GLN A 156 9.21 4.83 7.67
N MET A 157 8.46 5.23 6.63
CA MET A 157 9.03 5.78 5.39
C MET A 157 9.63 7.18 5.55
N ARG A 158 9.58 7.78 6.75
CA ARG A 158 10.00 9.16 7.05
C ARG A 158 9.39 10.18 6.08
N SER A 159 8.12 9.95 5.74
CA SER A 159 7.37 10.77 4.80
C SER A 159 7.05 12.14 5.40
N PRO A 160 7.11 13.22 4.59
CA PRO A 160 6.65 14.54 5.00
C PRO A 160 5.13 14.69 4.98
N VAL A 161 4.39 13.67 4.56
CA VAL A 161 2.92 13.63 4.56
C VAL A 161 2.42 13.53 6.00
N LYS A 162 1.62 14.50 6.44
CA LYS A 162 1.12 14.65 7.82
C LYS A 162 -0.39 14.67 7.87
N ILE A 163 -0.98 14.42 9.03
CA ILE A 163 -2.43 14.57 9.23
C ILE A 163 -2.82 16.04 8.99
N ASP A 164 -3.88 16.26 8.22
CA ASP A 164 -4.44 17.58 7.98
C ASP A 164 -5.10 18.10 9.27
N PRO A 165 -4.70 19.26 9.81
CA PRO A 165 -5.29 19.82 11.03
C PRO A 165 -6.77 20.17 10.87
N THR A 166 -7.23 20.41 9.63
CA THR A 166 -8.62 20.75 9.31
C THR A 166 -9.48 19.52 9.00
N ASN A 167 -8.84 18.39 8.67
CA ASN A 167 -9.51 17.13 8.36
C ASN A 167 -8.69 15.95 8.91
N VAL A 168 -8.99 15.54 10.14
CA VAL A 168 -8.27 14.45 10.84
C VAL A 168 -8.38 13.08 10.16
N GLY A 169 -9.24 12.93 9.14
CA GLY A 169 -9.36 11.74 8.31
C GLY A 169 -8.52 11.80 7.02
N CYS A 170 -7.73 12.85 6.84
CA CYS A 170 -6.92 13.10 5.66
C CYS A 170 -5.46 13.34 6.05
N PHE A 171 -4.54 12.83 5.25
CA PHE A 171 -3.14 13.19 5.29
C PHE A 171 -2.79 14.05 4.08
N VAL A 172 -1.94 15.04 4.28
CA VAL A 172 -1.54 16.03 3.28
C VAL A 172 -0.02 16.16 3.27
N GLY A 173 0.56 16.15 2.08
CA GLY A 173 1.96 16.50 1.84
C GLY A 173 2.07 17.50 0.68
N ARG A 174 2.99 18.46 0.77
CA ARG A 174 3.14 19.52 -0.23
C ARG A 174 4.60 19.83 -0.57
N GLY A 175 4.79 20.39 -1.76
CA GLY A 175 6.00 21.12 -2.13
C GLY A 175 7.28 20.26 -2.22
N LYS A 176 8.42 20.91 -2.00
CA LYS A 176 9.76 20.32 -2.20
C LYS A 176 9.99 19.07 -1.34
N ALA A 177 9.55 19.08 -0.08
CA ALA A 177 9.77 17.98 0.83
C ALA A 177 9.22 16.64 0.31
N VAL A 178 8.00 16.63 -0.25
CA VAL A 178 7.41 15.42 -0.83
C VAL A 178 8.18 14.96 -2.06
N ARG A 179 8.65 15.90 -2.90
CA ARG A 179 9.46 15.56 -4.08
C ARG A 179 10.77 14.90 -3.70
N ASP A 180 11.47 15.49 -2.73
CA ASP A 180 12.76 14.99 -2.27
C ASP A 180 12.59 13.62 -1.60
N TRP A 181 11.51 13.42 -0.83
CA TRP A 181 11.14 12.11 -0.26
C TRP A 181 10.89 11.05 -1.34
N LEU A 182 10.12 11.38 -2.39
CA LEU A 182 9.82 10.44 -3.47
C LEU A 182 11.05 10.11 -4.34
N ARG A 183 12.03 11.02 -4.44
CA ARG A 183 13.30 10.75 -5.12
C ARG A 183 14.27 9.92 -4.28
N SER A 184 14.36 10.21 -2.99
CA SER A 184 15.34 9.58 -2.08
C SER A 184 14.92 8.20 -1.55
N GLY A 185 13.64 7.83 -1.68
CA GLY A 185 13.10 6.60 -1.12
C GLY A 185 13.76 5.31 -1.64
N ARG A 186 14.13 5.26 -2.93
CA ARG A 186 14.70 4.05 -3.55
C ARG A 186 16.16 3.82 -3.12
N GLU A 187 16.97 4.89 -3.10
CA GLU A 187 18.38 4.85 -2.68
C GLU A 187 18.55 4.50 -1.19
N ARG A 188 17.56 4.85 -0.35
CA ARG A 188 17.60 4.56 1.08
C ARG A 188 17.26 3.09 1.38
N GLU A 189 16.25 2.55 0.69
CA GLU A 189 15.85 1.14 0.83
C GLU A 189 16.96 0.18 0.36
N GLU A 190 17.74 0.57 -0.64
CA GLU A 190 18.90 -0.20 -1.11
C GLU A 190 20.06 -0.15 -0.09
N ARG A 191 20.35 1.03 0.48
CA ARG A 191 21.39 1.20 1.52
C ARG A 191 21.05 0.53 2.85
N GLU A 192 19.78 0.50 3.26
CA GLU A 192 19.35 -0.21 4.47
C GLU A 192 19.44 -1.73 4.27
N ARG A 193 19.05 -2.25 3.09
CA ARG A 193 19.29 -3.66 2.72
C ARG A 193 20.77 -4.05 2.74
N GLU A 194 21.64 -3.18 2.20
CA GLU A 194 23.09 -3.42 2.24
C GLU A 194 23.63 -3.43 3.68
N ARG A 195 23.13 -2.56 4.56
CA ARG A 195 23.50 -2.54 5.99
C ARG A 195 23.05 -3.78 6.75
N GLU A 196 21.79 -4.20 6.58
CA GLU A 196 21.27 -5.41 7.23
C GLU A 196 22.00 -6.68 6.75
N LYS A 197 22.38 -6.74 5.46
CA LYS A 197 23.21 -7.82 4.92
C LYS A 197 24.62 -7.82 5.52
N CYS A 198 25.20 -6.65 5.79
CA CYS A 198 26.51 -6.56 6.45
C CYS A 198 26.46 -6.95 7.93
N GLU A 199 25.40 -6.59 8.66
CA GLU A 199 25.23 -6.92 10.09
C GLU A 199 24.90 -8.40 10.31
N GLY A 200 24.23 -9.06 9.37
CA GLY A 200 23.97 -10.51 9.40
C GLY A 200 25.20 -11.39 9.10
N THR A 201 26.32 -10.80 8.65
CA THR A 201 27.56 -11.53 8.33
C THR A 201 28.67 -11.32 9.37
N GLY A 202 28.30 -10.94 10.61
CA GLY A 202 29.20 -10.81 11.75
C GLY A 202 29.80 -12.14 12.21
N ILE A 203 30.79 -12.59 11.44
CA ILE A 203 31.98 -13.37 11.80
C ILE A 203 31.96 -13.97 13.22
N ILE A 204 31.71 -15.29 13.27
CA ILE A 204 32.26 -16.16 14.31
C ILE A 204 33.77 -16.27 14.00
N VAL A 205 34.62 -15.58 14.77
CA VAL A 205 36.03 -16.00 14.96
C VAL A 205 36.12 -16.71 16.28
#